data_AF-A0A1I0YGN1-F1
#
_entry.id   AF-A0A1I0YGN1-F1
#
_cell.length_a   1.000
_cell.length_b   1.000
_cell.length_c   1.000
_cell.angle_alpha   90.00
_cell.angle_beta   90.00
_cell.angle_gamma   90.00
#
_symmetry.space_group_name_H-M   'P 1'
#
loop_
_entity.id
_entity.type
_entity.pdbx_description
1 polymer ?
#
loop_
_entity_poly.entity_id
_entity_poly.type
_entity_poly.pdbx_seq_one_letter_code
_entity_poly.pdbx_strand_id
1 'polypeptide(L)'
;MAKIKTKQAIEPVAENPIGESGETTQVLPIIIDPTPIPPAPPKSANPFAFSDIKDVVRVAAGFQCAVKFNHHDDYLAYLACAEDVEEHGRAIHAACVARASDGVPDYFPTDAELLEAVQDRASRELRRATSEVTKYQDRVDIDDASEADIAMLRAWKTYRAGLNRLPDQVDYPHHLTWPVAPDRSAL
;
A
#
# COMPACT_ATOMS: atom_id res chain seq x y z
N MET A 1 5.36 -68.19 21.13
CA MET A 1 5.42 -68.60 19.71
C MET A 1 5.46 -67.34 18.84
N ALA A 2 6.42 -67.28 17.91
CA ALA A 2 6.42 -66.63 16.57
C ALA A 2 5.72 -65.23 16.40
N LYS A 3 6.49 -64.16 16.06
CA LYS A 3 6.64 -63.52 14.71
C LYS A 3 5.53 -62.46 14.41
N ILE A 4 5.69 -61.24 13.85
CA ILE A 4 6.57 -60.53 12.88
C ILE A 4 6.28 -59.00 13.04
N LYS A 5 7.27 -58.09 13.18
CA LYS A 5 7.89 -57.16 12.16
C LYS A 5 6.92 -56.07 11.62
N THR A 6 7.20 -54.76 11.74
CA THR A 6 8.14 -53.98 10.91
C THR A 6 8.42 -52.59 11.53
N LYS A 7 9.68 -52.16 11.58
CA LYS A 7 10.09 -50.74 11.72
C LYS A 7 11.33 -50.46 10.87
N GLN A 8 11.35 -49.24 10.35
CA GLN A 8 12.16 -48.72 9.27
C GLN A 8 13.54 -48.22 9.72
N ALA A 9 14.44 -48.19 8.74
CA ALA A 9 15.89 -48.03 8.79
C ALA A 9 16.38 -46.61 9.11
N ILE A 10 17.54 -46.54 9.80
CA ILE A 10 18.50 -45.44 9.81
C ILE A 10 19.88 -46.09 10.00
N GLU A 11 20.81 -45.92 9.05
CA GLU A 11 22.23 -46.27 9.23
C GLU A 11 23.10 -45.00 9.18
N PRO A 12 24.10 -44.85 10.08
CA PRO A 12 25.09 -43.78 10.04
C PRO A 12 26.54 -44.24 9.78
N VAL A 13 27.36 -43.29 9.29
CA VAL A 13 28.78 -42.97 9.61
C VAL A 13 29.90 -44.03 9.46
N ALA A 14 30.97 -43.65 8.73
CA ALA A 14 32.42 -43.69 9.13
C ALA A 14 33.28 -43.20 7.93
N GLU A 15 34.11 -42.14 7.95
CA GLU A 15 35.38 -41.80 8.65
C GLU A 15 36.70 -42.37 8.03
N ASN A 16 37.71 -41.48 7.95
CA ASN A 16 39.19 -41.64 7.78
C ASN A 16 39.86 -41.60 6.37
N PRO A 17 41.19 -41.27 6.26
CA PRO A 17 41.95 -40.12 6.79
C PRO A 17 42.99 -39.52 5.78
N ILE A 18 43.85 -38.63 6.30
CA ILE A 18 44.84 -37.71 5.69
C ILE A 18 46.08 -38.39 5.06
N GLY A 19 46.68 -37.81 4.01
CA GLY A 19 48.06 -38.09 3.58
C GLY A 19 48.60 -37.15 2.48
N GLU A 20 49.58 -36.31 2.81
CA GLU A 20 50.33 -35.39 1.92
C GLU A 20 51.24 -36.11 0.91
N SER A 21 51.44 -35.52 -0.28
CA SER A 21 52.77 -35.49 -0.95
C SER A 21 52.80 -34.61 -2.21
N GLY A 22 53.66 -33.58 -2.16
CA GLY A 22 54.65 -33.21 -3.20
C GLY A 22 54.25 -33.05 -4.68
N GLU A 23 54.04 -31.80 -5.09
CA GLU A 23 54.74 -31.09 -6.18
C GLU A 23 55.05 -31.84 -7.50
N THR A 24 54.35 -31.48 -8.59
CA THR A 24 54.97 -31.16 -9.90
C THR A 24 53.99 -30.31 -10.73
N THR A 25 54.28 -29.01 -10.88
CA THR A 25 53.55 -28.13 -11.80
C THR A 25 53.97 -28.43 -13.25
N GLN A 26 53.05 -28.92 -14.08
CA GLN A 26 53.14 -28.81 -15.53
C GLN A 26 52.05 -27.86 -16.02
N VAL A 27 52.44 -26.67 -16.45
CA VAL A 27 51.55 -25.70 -17.10
C VAL A 27 51.57 -26.00 -18.60
N LEU A 28 50.44 -26.46 -19.15
CA LEU A 28 50.22 -26.51 -20.59
C LEU A 28 49.64 -25.16 -21.05
N PRO A 29 50.16 -24.53 -22.12
CA PRO A 29 49.63 -23.26 -22.61
C PRO A 29 48.26 -23.49 -23.28
N ILE A 30 47.21 -22.94 -22.66
CA ILE A 30 45.87 -22.89 -23.24
C ILE A 30 45.89 -21.78 -24.31
N ILE A 31 45.93 -22.17 -25.58
CA ILE A 31 45.65 -21.26 -26.70
C ILE A 31 44.14 -21.05 -26.74
N ILE A 32 43.66 -19.94 -26.15
CA ILE A 32 42.27 -19.49 -26.30
C ILE A 32 42.21 -18.63 -27.56
N ASP A 33 41.61 -19.17 -28.61
CA ASP A 33 41.22 -18.41 -29.79
C ASP A 33 40.05 -17.48 -29.38
N PRO A 34 40.15 -16.13 -29.53
CA PRO A 34 39.11 -15.23 -29.06
C PRO A 34 37.94 -15.22 -30.06
N THR A 35 36.98 -16.11 -29.88
CA THR A 35 35.67 -15.94 -30.51
C THR A 35 35.07 -14.62 -30.01
N PRO A 36 34.67 -13.68 -30.89
CA PRO A 36 34.09 -12.42 -30.45
C PRO A 36 32.76 -12.68 -29.74
N ILE A 37 32.65 -12.18 -28.51
CA ILE A 37 31.42 -12.15 -27.73
C ILE A 37 30.37 -11.38 -28.56
N PRO A 38 29.17 -11.92 -28.82
CA PRO A 38 28.13 -11.16 -29.50
C PRO A 38 27.82 -9.88 -28.70
N PRO A 39 27.54 -8.74 -29.38
CA PRO A 39 27.26 -7.50 -28.67
C PRO A 39 26.07 -7.71 -27.73
N ALA A 40 26.22 -7.22 -26.50
CA ALA A 40 25.15 -7.24 -25.50
C ALA A 40 23.85 -6.70 -26.12
N PRO A 41 22.68 -7.28 -25.79
CA PRO A 41 21.41 -6.75 -26.26
C PRO A 41 21.33 -5.25 -25.91
N PRO A 42 20.71 -4.42 -26.76
CA PRO A 42 20.61 -2.99 -26.50
C PRO A 42 19.99 -2.78 -25.10
N LYS A 43 20.60 -1.89 -24.31
CA LYS A 43 20.08 -1.47 -23.00
C LYS A 43 18.57 -1.31 -23.11
N SER A 44 17.83 -2.09 -22.33
CA SER A 44 16.38 -2.01 -22.24
C SER A 44 15.98 -0.54 -22.22
N ALA A 45 15.24 -0.08 -23.23
CA ALA A 45 14.70 1.27 -23.25
C ALA A 45 13.99 1.48 -21.92
N ASN A 46 14.33 2.56 -21.19
CA ASN A 46 13.80 2.81 -19.86
C ASN A 46 12.26 2.64 -19.91
N PRO A 47 11.69 1.64 -19.22
CA PRO A 47 10.28 1.29 -19.37
C PRO A 47 9.36 2.44 -18.92
N PHE A 48 9.88 3.35 -18.09
CA PHE A 48 9.18 4.52 -17.55
C PHE A 48 9.52 5.82 -18.30
N ALA A 49 10.17 5.74 -19.47
CA ALA A 49 10.36 6.89 -20.32
C ALA A 49 9.00 7.42 -20.82
N PHE A 50 8.79 8.73 -20.72
CA PHE A 50 7.58 9.42 -21.19
C PHE A 50 7.93 10.45 -22.26
N SER A 51 6.95 10.77 -23.11
CA SER A 51 7.11 11.67 -24.26
C SER A 51 6.26 12.93 -24.16
N ASP A 52 5.10 12.86 -23.49
CA ASP A 52 4.22 14.02 -23.30
C ASP A 52 3.43 13.92 -21.99
N ILE A 53 2.98 15.09 -21.50
CA ILE A 53 2.14 15.26 -20.31
C ILE A 53 1.05 16.26 -20.67
N LYS A 54 -0.20 15.99 -20.29
CA LYS A 54 -1.32 16.93 -20.48
C LYS A 54 -2.28 16.88 -19.31
N ASP A 55 -3.33 17.72 -19.36
CA ASP A 55 -4.40 17.76 -18.36
C ASP A 55 -3.86 17.93 -16.94
N VAL A 56 -2.84 18.78 -16.79
CA VAL A 56 -2.17 19.03 -15.50
C VAL A 56 -3.10 19.85 -14.62
N VAL A 57 -3.37 19.34 -13.42
CA VAL A 57 -4.18 19.97 -12.37
C VAL A 57 -3.37 19.93 -11.09
N ARG A 58 -3.18 21.08 -10.45
CA ARG A 58 -2.51 21.14 -9.14
C ARG A 58 -3.47 20.64 -8.07
N VAL A 59 -2.97 19.79 -7.18
CA VAL A 59 -3.70 19.22 -6.03
C VAL A 59 -2.82 19.30 -4.79
N ALA A 60 -3.40 19.15 -3.59
CA ALA A 60 -2.65 19.25 -2.34
C ALA A 60 -1.44 18.28 -2.25
N ALA A 61 -1.53 17.11 -2.88
CA ALA A 61 -0.46 16.10 -2.90
C ALA A 61 0.61 16.32 -3.99
N GLY A 62 0.40 17.23 -4.95
CA GLY A 62 1.28 17.43 -6.11
C GLY A 62 0.52 17.85 -7.37
N PHE A 63 0.66 17.08 -8.45
CA PHE A 63 -0.06 17.32 -9.70
C PHE A 63 -0.74 16.06 -10.22
N GLN A 64 -2.04 16.15 -10.48
CA GLN A 64 -2.72 15.14 -11.27
C GLN A 64 -2.55 15.48 -12.75
N CYS A 65 -2.11 14.52 -13.55
CA CYS A 65 -1.85 14.73 -14.97
C CYS A 65 -2.02 13.43 -15.77
N ALA A 66 -2.10 13.56 -17.09
CA ALA A 66 -2.13 12.44 -18.00
C ALA A 66 -0.76 12.32 -18.70
N VAL A 67 -0.06 11.20 -18.50
CA VAL A 67 1.30 10.98 -18.98
C VAL A 67 1.29 9.96 -20.12
N LYS A 68 1.99 10.30 -21.21
CA LYS A 68 2.21 9.40 -22.36
C LYS A 68 3.55 8.69 -22.20
N PHE A 69 3.50 7.45 -21.71
CA PHE A 69 4.68 6.59 -21.63
C PHE A 69 5.02 6.01 -23.01
N ASN A 70 6.31 5.86 -23.30
CA ASN A 70 6.77 5.39 -24.61
C ASN A 70 6.39 3.92 -24.87
N HIS A 71 6.22 3.14 -23.82
CA HIS A 71 5.79 1.74 -23.89
C HIS A 71 4.26 1.56 -23.83
N HIS A 72 3.49 2.66 -23.77
CA HIS A 72 2.04 2.59 -23.65
C HIS A 72 1.35 3.42 -24.74
N ASP A 73 0.34 2.84 -25.39
CA ASP A 73 -0.38 3.51 -26.48
C ASP A 73 -1.36 4.58 -26.00
N ASP A 74 -1.83 4.46 -24.76
CA ASP A 74 -2.73 5.44 -24.14
C ASP A 74 -2.02 6.37 -23.16
N TYR A 75 -2.67 7.51 -22.89
CA TYR A 75 -2.32 8.35 -21.76
C TYR A 75 -2.77 7.70 -20.47
N LEU A 76 -1.89 7.65 -19.48
CA LEU A 76 -2.19 7.13 -18.16
C LEU A 76 -2.37 8.28 -17.17
N ALA A 77 -3.45 8.23 -16.40
CA ALA A 77 -3.64 9.12 -15.26
C ALA A 77 -2.53 8.85 -14.23
N TYR A 78 -1.85 9.91 -13.82
CA TYR A 78 -0.71 9.84 -12.93
C TYR A 78 -0.77 10.97 -11.89
N LEU A 79 -0.42 10.65 -10.65
CA LEU A 79 -0.25 11.63 -9.58
C LEU A 79 1.24 11.85 -9.38
N ALA A 80 1.73 12.98 -9.89
CA ALA A 80 3.13 13.36 -9.78
C ALA A 80 3.38 14.05 -8.44
N CYS A 81 4.24 13.46 -7.61
CA CYS A 81 4.60 13.95 -6.29
C CYS A 81 6.03 14.54 -6.30
N ALA A 82 6.27 15.59 -5.51
CA ALA A 82 7.59 16.21 -5.40
C ALA A 82 8.65 15.25 -4.83
N GLU A 83 8.22 14.42 -3.87
CA GLU A 83 9.08 13.48 -3.13
C GLU A 83 8.84 12.02 -3.57
N ASP A 84 8.56 11.81 -4.86
CA ASP A 84 8.44 10.44 -5.39
C ASP A 84 9.73 9.65 -5.16
N VAL A 85 9.61 8.37 -4.79
CA VAL A 85 10.75 7.46 -4.58
C VAL A 85 11.44 7.16 -5.91
N GLU A 86 10.64 7.03 -6.96
CA GLU A 86 11.12 6.70 -8.30
C GLU A 86 11.60 7.95 -9.05
N GLU A 87 12.72 7.81 -9.76
CA GLU A 87 13.30 8.93 -10.51
C GLU A 87 12.36 9.47 -11.60
N HIS A 88 11.60 8.58 -12.25
CA HIS A 88 10.63 8.97 -13.28
C HIS A 88 9.47 9.78 -12.69
N GLY A 89 9.02 9.45 -11.47
CA GLY A 89 7.95 10.20 -10.80
C GLY A 89 8.38 11.64 -10.49
N ARG A 90 9.61 11.82 -9.99
CA ARG A 90 10.20 13.15 -9.77
C ARG A 90 10.38 13.93 -11.08
N ALA A 91 10.79 13.25 -12.15
CA ALA A 91 10.94 13.86 -13.47
C ALA A 91 9.60 14.35 -14.05
N ILE A 92 8.53 13.55 -13.90
CA ILE A 92 7.17 13.93 -14.30
C ILE A 92 6.69 15.12 -13.44
N HIS A 93 6.93 15.10 -12.13
CA HIS A 93 6.58 16.23 -11.25
C HIS A 93 7.30 17.52 -11.68
N ALA A 94 8.61 17.46 -11.95
CA ALA A 94 9.37 18.62 -12.41
C ALA A 94 8.83 19.16 -13.75
N ALA A 95 8.43 18.28 -14.67
CA ALA A 95 7.80 18.67 -15.93
C ALA A 95 6.42 19.32 -15.72
N CYS A 96 5.62 18.82 -14.77
CA CYS A 96 4.36 19.46 -14.36
C CYS A 96 4.60 20.85 -13.74
N VAL A 97 5.62 21.01 -12.90
CA VAL A 97 5.99 22.32 -12.31
C VAL A 97 6.36 23.32 -13.41
N ALA A 98 7.15 22.90 -14.40
CA ALA A 98 7.55 23.77 -15.51
C ALA A 98 6.35 24.25 -16.32
N ARG A 99 5.34 23.40 -16.54
CA ARG A 99 4.08 23.76 -17.22
C ARG A 99 3.09 24.49 -16.31
N ALA A 100 3.20 24.35 -14.99
CA ALA A 100 2.32 25.05 -14.05
C ALA A 100 2.47 26.57 -14.11
N SER A 101 3.64 27.06 -14.54
CA SER A 101 3.87 28.47 -14.84
C SER A 101 2.96 29.03 -15.94
N ASP A 102 2.36 28.17 -16.77
CA ASP A 102 1.50 28.55 -17.91
C ASP A 102 0.00 28.66 -17.52
N GLY A 103 -0.33 28.68 -16.23
CA GLY A 103 -1.71 28.86 -15.75
C GLY A 103 -2.46 27.56 -15.50
N VAL A 104 -1.79 26.55 -14.95
CA VAL A 104 -2.44 25.30 -14.51
C VAL A 104 -3.50 25.59 -13.44
N PRO A 105 -4.74 25.07 -13.58
CA PRO A 105 -5.77 25.25 -12.58
C PRO A 105 -5.35 24.58 -11.26
N ASP A 106 -5.54 25.32 -10.17
CA ASP A 106 -5.39 24.80 -8.81
C ASP A 106 -6.73 24.21 -8.38
N TYR A 107 -6.80 22.87 -8.29
CA TYR A 107 -7.98 22.21 -7.78
C TYR A 107 -7.93 22.25 -6.26
N PHE A 108 -8.62 23.24 -5.72
CA PHE A 108 -9.01 23.29 -4.32
C PHE A 108 -10.48 22.85 -4.24
N PRO A 109 -10.80 21.75 -3.51
CA PRO A 109 -12.18 21.32 -3.37
C PRO A 109 -12.99 22.47 -2.78
N THR A 110 -14.15 22.73 -3.39
CA THR A 110 -15.06 23.76 -2.89
C THR A 110 -15.60 23.37 -1.52
N ASP A 111 -16.00 24.36 -0.72
CA ASP A 111 -16.61 24.12 0.59
C ASP A 111 -17.83 23.19 0.49
N ALA A 112 -18.58 23.26 -0.62
CA ALA A 112 -19.71 22.39 -0.89
C ALA A 112 -19.30 20.93 -1.13
N GLU A 113 -18.27 20.68 -1.95
CA GLU A 113 -17.73 19.33 -2.18
C GLU A 113 -17.14 18.74 -0.90
N LEU A 114 -16.46 19.57 -0.10
CA LEU A 114 -15.90 19.14 1.19
C LEU A 114 -17.00 18.81 2.20
N LEU A 115 -18.03 19.64 2.26
CA LEU A 115 -19.21 19.40 3.08
C LEU A 115 -19.90 18.09 2.70
N GLU A 116 -20.13 17.85 1.42
CA GLU A 116 -20.74 16.63 0.91
C GLU A 116 -19.90 15.40 1.30
N ALA A 117 -18.59 15.44 1.08
CA ALA A 117 -17.69 14.35 1.44
C ALA A 117 -17.71 14.03 2.96
N VAL A 118 -17.76 15.07 3.80
CA VAL A 118 -17.87 14.93 5.26
C VAL A 118 -19.22 14.32 5.64
N GLN A 119 -20.33 14.81 5.07
CA GLN A 119 -21.68 14.32 5.34
C GLN A 119 -21.84 12.87 4.90
N ASP A 120 -21.31 12.50 3.75
CA ASP A 120 -21.33 11.13 3.24
C ASP A 120 -20.55 10.17 4.15
N ARG A 121 -19.37 10.58 4.61
CA ARG A 121 -18.61 9.81 5.60
C ARG A 121 -19.38 9.69 6.92
N ALA A 122 -19.90 10.79 7.44
CA ALA A 122 -20.65 10.80 8.69
C ALA A 122 -21.89 9.90 8.61
N SER A 123 -22.64 9.94 7.50
CA SER A 123 -23.84 9.13 7.29
C SER A 123 -23.51 7.63 7.27
N ARG A 124 -22.41 7.23 6.62
CA ARG A 124 -21.94 5.83 6.60
C ARG A 124 -21.55 5.35 8.00
N GLU A 125 -20.80 6.16 8.74
CA GLU A 125 -20.40 5.82 10.10
C GLU A 125 -21.59 5.77 11.07
N LEU A 126 -22.57 6.67 10.92
CA LEU A 126 -23.81 6.66 11.70
C LEU A 126 -24.65 5.41 11.43
N ARG A 127 -24.75 4.97 10.18
CA ARG A 127 -25.43 3.70 9.81
C ARG A 127 -24.74 2.51 10.46
N ARG A 128 -23.41 2.44 10.39
CA ARG A 128 -22.61 1.40 11.03
C ARG A 128 -22.82 1.40 12.55
N ALA A 129 -22.70 2.56 13.19
CA ALA A 129 -22.88 2.70 14.63
C ALA A 129 -24.30 2.32 15.07
N THR A 130 -25.32 2.69 14.30
CA THR A 130 -26.72 2.33 14.58
C THR A 130 -26.93 0.83 14.52
N SER A 131 -26.39 0.15 13.51
CA SER A 131 -26.46 -1.30 13.37
C SER A 131 -25.83 -2.02 14.57
N GLU A 132 -24.62 -1.62 14.98
CA GLU A 132 -23.96 -2.21 16.15
C GLU A 132 -24.70 -1.91 17.44
N VAL A 133 -25.21 -0.69 17.64
CA VAL A 133 -26.05 -0.36 18.80
C VAL A 133 -27.28 -1.26 18.87
N THR A 134 -28.01 -1.45 17.76
CA THR A 134 -29.19 -2.33 17.70
C THR A 134 -28.81 -3.76 18.07
N LYS A 135 -27.75 -4.31 17.47
CA LYS A 135 -27.27 -5.67 17.75
C LYS A 135 -26.98 -5.93 19.23
N TYR A 136 -26.34 -4.99 19.95
CA TYR A 136 -26.10 -5.16 21.39
C TYR A 136 -27.34 -4.83 22.22
N GLN A 137 -28.19 -3.92 21.77
CA GLN A 137 -29.44 -3.59 22.45
C GLN A 137 -30.41 -4.79 22.42
N ASP A 138 -30.52 -5.50 21.30
CA ASP A 138 -31.36 -6.69 21.19
C ASP A 138 -30.97 -7.77 22.21
N ARG A 139 -29.67 -7.92 22.53
CA ARG A 139 -29.17 -8.83 23.58
C ARG A 139 -29.54 -8.37 24.98
N VAL A 140 -29.48 -7.06 25.22
CA VAL A 140 -29.88 -6.46 26.50
C VAL A 140 -31.38 -6.61 26.71
N ASP A 141 -32.17 -6.42 25.66
CA ASP A 141 -33.63 -6.46 25.71
C ASP A 141 -34.17 -7.88 25.99
N ILE A 142 -33.39 -8.93 25.70
CA ILE A 142 -33.70 -10.32 26.04
C ILE A 142 -32.96 -10.83 27.30
N ASP A 143 -32.28 -9.93 28.03
CA ASP A 143 -31.47 -10.26 29.21
C ASP A 143 -30.33 -11.29 28.98
N ASP A 144 -29.83 -11.41 27.74
CA ASP A 144 -28.73 -12.32 27.34
C ASP A 144 -27.38 -11.58 27.16
N ALA A 145 -27.33 -10.29 27.51
CA ALA A 145 -26.13 -9.49 27.35
C ALA A 145 -25.08 -9.80 28.44
N SER A 146 -23.84 -10.08 28.02
CA SER A 146 -22.70 -10.13 28.92
C SER A 146 -22.24 -8.72 29.34
N GLU A 147 -21.42 -8.62 30.39
CA GLU A 147 -20.81 -7.35 30.78
C GLU A 147 -20.00 -6.70 29.64
N ALA A 148 -19.35 -7.52 28.81
CA ALA A 148 -18.63 -7.06 27.63
C ALA A 148 -19.56 -6.50 26.55
N ASP A 149 -20.74 -7.10 26.34
CA ASP A 149 -21.75 -6.58 25.43
C ASP A 149 -22.29 -5.22 25.92
N ILE A 150 -22.50 -5.07 27.22
CA ILE A 150 -22.95 -3.80 27.82
C ILE A 150 -21.87 -2.70 27.68
N ALA A 151 -20.59 -3.05 27.90
CA ALA A 151 -19.48 -2.12 27.69
C ALA A 151 -19.40 -1.68 26.22
N MET A 152 -19.56 -2.61 25.29
CA MET A 152 -19.55 -2.35 23.85
C MET A 152 -20.76 -1.49 23.42
N LEU A 153 -21.95 -1.76 23.94
CA LEU A 153 -23.15 -0.94 23.72
C LEU A 153 -22.93 0.50 24.15
N ARG A 154 -22.31 0.72 25.31
CA ARG A 154 -21.96 2.08 25.79
C ARG A 154 -20.94 2.74 24.87
N ALA A 155 -19.90 2.03 24.46
CA ALA A 155 -18.88 2.55 23.57
C ALA A 155 -19.47 2.98 22.21
N TRP A 156 -20.32 2.16 21.60
CA TRP A 156 -21.00 2.49 20.34
C TRP A 156 -21.99 3.65 20.48
N LYS A 157 -22.72 3.75 21.61
CA LYS A 157 -23.60 4.90 21.90
C LYS A 157 -22.79 6.19 22.03
N THR A 158 -21.64 6.15 22.69
CA THR A 158 -20.72 7.30 22.79
C THR A 158 -20.15 7.68 21.42
N TYR A 159 -19.71 6.71 20.62
CA TYR A 159 -19.24 6.94 19.25
C TYR A 159 -20.32 7.61 18.38
N ARG A 160 -21.55 7.09 18.39
CA ARG A 160 -22.69 7.67 17.67
C ARG A 160 -23.00 9.10 18.13
N ALA A 161 -22.95 9.36 19.43
CA ALA A 161 -23.12 10.72 19.96
C ALA A 161 -21.98 11.66 19.51
N GLY A 162 -20.74 11.16 19.45
CA GLY A 162 -19.60 11.91 18.91
C GLY A 162 -19.77 12.25 17.43
N LEU A 163 -20.26 11.33 16.61
CA LEU A 163 -20.54 11.56 15.19
C LEU A 163 -21.60 12.66 14.99
N ASN A 164 -22.66 12.67 15.81
CA ASN A 164 -23.69 13.71 15.72
C ASN A 164 -23.20 15.10 16.14
N ARG A 165 -22.09 15.20 16.88
CA ARG A 165 -21.46 16.46 17.30
C ARG A 165 -20.39 16.94 16.32
N LEU A 166 -20.12 16.22 15.23
CA LEU A 166 -19.17 16.67 14.20
C LEU A 166 -19.50 18.06 13.65
N PRO A 167 -20.76 18.42 13.33
CA PRO A 167 -21.12 19.75 12.84
C PRO A 167 -20.89 20.89 13.85
N ASP A 168 -20.79 20.56 15.14
CA ASP A 168 -20.59 21.53 16.21
C ASP A 168 -19.10 21.89 16.42
N GLN A 169 -18.18 21.23 15.71
CA GLN A 169 -16.75 21.50 15.82
C GLN A 169 -16.39 22.83 15.13
N VAL A 170 -15.37 23.50 15.69
CA VAL A 170 -14.75 24.67 15.05
C VAL A 170 -14.11 24.23 13.74
N ASP A 171 -14.20 25.08 12.71
CA ASP A 171 -13.66 24.82 11.37
C ASP A 171 -14.33 23.68 10.59
N TYR A 172 -15.58 23.32 10.93
CA TYR A 172 -16.39 22.44 10.08
C TYR A 172 -16.70 23.10 8.73
N PRO A 173 -16.51 22.43 7.57
CA PRO A 173 -16.12 21.03 7.35
C PRO A 173 -14.61 20.80 7.10
N HIS A 174 -13.76 21.82 7.27
CA HIS A 174 -12.35 21.82 6.91
C HIS A 174 -11.43 21.02 7.84
N HIS A 175 -11.63 21.12 9.15
CA HIS A 175 -10.79 20.45 10.13
C HIS A 175 -11.63 19.75 11.20
N LEU A 176 -11.63 18.42 11.18
CA LEU A 176 -12.52 17.60 12.00
C LEU A 176 -11.77 16.54 12.79
N THR A 177 -12.04 16.48 14.09
CA THR A 177 -11.63 15.39 14.95
C THR A 177 -12.70 14.30 14.93
N TRP A 178 -12.41 13.21 14.22
CA TRP A 178 -13.31 12.07 14.14
C TRP A 178 -13.25 11.24 15.43
N PRO A 179 -14.40 10.84 16.01
CA PRO A 179 -14.39 9.92 17.13
C PRO A 179 -13.79 8.57 16.69
N VAL A 180 -13.17 7.84 17.63
CA VAL A 180 -12.59 6.52 17.36
C VAL A 180 -13.70 5.47 17.47
N ALA A 181 -13.86 4.67 16.42
CA ALA A 181 -14.80 3.55 16.43
C ALA A 181 -14.33 2.50 17.45
N PRO A 182 -15.22 1.98 18.31
CA PRO A 182 -14.84 0.95 19.26
C PRO A 182 -14.53 -0.36 18.52
N ASP A 183 -13.43 -0.99 18.92
CA ASP A 183 -13.03 -2.32 18.45
C ASP A 183 -13.25 -3.34 19.58
N ARG A 184 -13.72 -4.53 19.21
CA ARG A 184 -13.88 -5.65 20.14
C ARG A 184 -12.55 -6.11 20.71
N SER A 185 -11.45 -5.92 19.99
CA SER A 185 -10.10 -6.28 20.46
C SER A 185 -9.49 -5.26 21.45
N ALA A 186 -10.12 -4.10 21.64
CA ALA A 186 -9.62 -3.04 22.52
C ALA A 186 -10.21 -3.07 23.94
N LEU A 187 -11.01 -4.10 24.26
CA LEU A 187 -11.59 -4.38 25.58
C LEU A 187 -10.99 -5.66 26.16
#